data_AF-A0AAW1QM47-F1
#
_entry.id   AF-A0AAW1QM47-F1
#
_cell.length_a   1.000
_cell.length_b   1.000
_cell.length_c   1.000
_cell.angle_alpha   90.00
_cell.angle_beta   90.00
_cell.angle_gamma   90.00
#
_symmetry.space_group_name_H-M   'P 1'
#
loop_
_entity.id
_entity.type
_entity.pdbx_description
1 polymer ?
#
loop_
_entity_poly.entity_id
_entity_poly.type
_entity_poly.pdbx_seq_one_letter_code
_entity_poly.pdbx_strand_id
1 'polypeptide(L)'
;MRFLQSKWEVIRAAPRTKWRHRRRSNGRGHDGSHNPRSRKGQSYENKNRRRGRPAWTRSPDDSPLRDGNRDRVVGLLTERSARTLLFYLQETNLNVYYWLSAFMQAYPIPRDGAWDDVSGETFLRTLLSMPTQGAKFDVGREAMYDCVTGCGVDPRNLASRIMDIRSQLAAEFVQDLRNVAEENATLMRESVQFSFSLDNVVDHPLSKDAPGGRPK
;
A
#
# COMPACT_ATOMS: atom_id res chain seq x y z
N MET A 1 15.58 -12.93 28.24
CA MET A 1 14.49 -12.52 27.31
C MET A 1 13.35 -11.80 28.04
N ARG A 2 13.56 -10.57 28.56
CA ARG A 2 12.51 -9.69 29.13
C ARG A 2 12.91 -8.20 29.12
N PHE A 3 13.33 -7.65 27.98
CA PHE A 3 13.79 -6.24 27.90
C PHE A 3 13.19 -5.42 26.75
N LEU A 4 12.07 -5.86 26.15
CA LEU A 4 11.41 -5.14 25.04
C LEU A 4 10.06 -4.50 25.39
N GLN A 5 9.68 -4.41 26.67
CA GLN A 5 8.34 -3.92 27.05
C GLN A 5 8.28 -2.48 27.60
N SER A 6 9.40 -1.80 27.85
CA SER A 6 9.36 -0.53 28.60
C SER A 6 9.63 0.76 27.81
N LYS A 7 9.77 0.73 26.47
CA LYS A 7 10.13 1.91 25.66
C LYS A 7 9.07 2.30 24.60
N TRP A 8 7.78 2.24 24.97
CA TRP A 8 6.63 2.51 24.08
C TRP A 8 5.71 3.64 24.56
N GLU A 9 6.14 4.49 25.49
CA GLU A 9 5.23 5.43 26.17
C GLU A 9 5.25 6.88 25.64
N VAL A 10 6.24 7.27 24.84
CA VAL A 10 6.34 8.69 24.40
C VAL A 10 5.46 9.03 23.19
N ILE A 11 4.95 8.02 22.45
CA ILE A 11 4.00 8.23 21.32
C ILE A 11 2.53 7.96 21.74
N ARG A 12 2.28 7.53 22.99
CA ARG A 12 0.93 7.14 23.45
C ARG A 12 0.10 8.26 24.08
N ALA A 13 0.57 9.51 24.08
CA ALA A 13 -0.12 10.65 24.69
C ALA A 13 -1.13 11.36 23.76
N ALA A 14 -1.76 10.64 22.83
CA ALA A 14 -2.93 11.14 22.11
C ALA A 14 -4.22 10.59 22.77
N PRO A 15 -5.16 11.45 23.21
CA PRO A 15 -6.38 10.98 23.86
C PRO A 15 -7.22 10.15 22.89
N ARG A 16 -7.39 8.86 23.20
CA ARG A 16 -8.32 7.95 22.53
C ARG A 16 -9.76 8.41 22.85
N THR A 17 -10.29 9.36 22.09
CA THR A 17 -11.72 9.69 22.12
C THR A 17 -12.52 8.53 21.54
N LYS A 18 -13.06 7.70 22.44
CA LYS A 18 -14.05 6.65 22.14
C LYS A 18 -15.34 7.33 21.64
N TRP A 19 -15.54 7.34 20.33
CA TRP A 19 -16.83 7.67 19.73
C TRP A 19 -17.83 6.56 20.04
N ARG A 20 -18.62 6.75 21.11
CA ARG A 20 -19.64 5.82 21.59
C ARG A 20 -21.00 6.24 21.03
N HIS A 21 -21.43 5.64 19.92
CA HIS A 21 -22.76 5.89 19.37
C HIS A 21 -23.84 5.23 20.24
N ARG A 22 -24.64 6.08 20.90
CA ARG A 22 -25.83 5.75 21.69
C ARG A 22 -26.98 5.40 20.73
N ARG A 23 -27.30 4.11 20.58
CA ARG A 23 -28.56 3.67 19.93
C ARG A 23 -29.70 3.87 20.92
N ARG A 24 -30.64 4.76 20.59
CA ARG A 24 -31.96 4.87 21.21
C ARG A 24 -32.96 4.36 20.18
N SER A 25 -33.48 3.16 20.40
CA SER A 25 -34.64 2.62 19.69
C SER A 25 -35.89 2.97 20.48
N ASN A 26 -36.84 3.66 19.85
CA ASN A 26 -38.23 3.67 20.30
C ASN A 26 -39.10 3.48 19.06
N GLY A 27 -39.76 2.32 19.00
CA GLY A 27 -40.79 2.02 18.02
C GLY A 27 -42.17 2.47 18.50
N ARG A 28 -43.06 2.64 17.52
CA ARG A 28 -44.54 2.74 17.47
C ARG A 28 -44.82 3.38 16.10
N GLY A 29 -45.70 2.94 15.21
CA GLY A 29 -46.70 1.89 15.14
C GLY A 29 -47.54 2.15 13.86
N HIS A 30 -48.33 1.14 13.45
CA HIS A 30 -49.46 1.17 12.47
C HIS A 30 -49.18 1.60 11.00
N ASP A 31 -49.35 0.78 9.95
CA ASP A 31 -50.46 -0.04 9.40
C ASP A 31 -51.31 0.72 8.36
N GLY A 32 -51.56 0.11 7.19
CA GLY A 32 -52.38 0.70 6.11
C GLY A 32 -51.91 0.42 4.66
N SER A 33 -52.22 -0.79 4.18
CA SER A 33 -52.47 -1.29 2.80
C SER A 33 -52.20 -0.48 1.50
N HIS A 34 -51.75 -1.25 0.49
CA HIS A 34 -51.91 -1.16 -1.00
C HIS A 34 -50.89 -0.39 -1.87
N ASN A 35 -49.90 -1.12 -2.43
CA ASN A 35 -49.79 -1.48 -3.87
C ASN A 35 -48.45 -2.23 -4.14
N PRO A 36 -48.42 -3.46 -4.71
CA PRO A 36 -47.16 -4.15 -4.99
C PRO A 36 -46.60 -3.70 -6.34
N ARG A 37 -45.93 -2.53 -6.36
CA ARG A 37 -45.11 -2.13 -7.52
C ARG A 37 -43.66 -2.51 -7.28
N SER A 38 -43.23 -3.52 -8.05
CA SER A 38 -41.86 -3.81 -8.48
C SER A 38 -40.76 -3.59 -7.44
N ARG A 39 -40.19 -4.72 -6.99
CA ARG A 39 -38.95 -4.84 -6.21
C ARG A 39 -37.80 -4.02 -6.84
N LYS A 40 -37.75 -2.72 -6.52
CA LYS A 40 -36.51 -1.96 -6.56
C LYS A 40 -35.74 -2.42 -5.32
N GLY A 41 -34.80 -3.33 -5.54
CA GLY A 41 -34.03 -3.98 -4.49
C GLY A 41 -33.65 -2.97 -3.41
N GLN A 42 -34.07 -3.25 -2.17
CA GLN A 42 -33.52 -2.60 -1.01
C GLN A 42 -32.01 -2.82 -1.07
N SER A 43 -31.29 -1.78 -1.46
CA SER A 43 -29.84 -1.69 -1.41
C SER A 43 -29.45 -1.74 0.06
N TYR A 44 -29.33 -2.95 0.59
CA TYR A 44 -28.79 -3.23 1.91
C TYR A 44 -27.40 -2.55 1.99
N GLU A 45 -27.29 -1.58 2.89
CA GLU A 45 -26.04 -1.12 3.50
C GLU A 45 -24.99 -0.44 2.59
N ASN A 46 -25.35 0.78 2.20
CA ASN A 46 -24.44 1.90 1.92
C ASN A 46 -23.62 2.33 3.16
N LYS A 47 -22.63 1.52 3.58
CA LYS A 47 -21.56 2.02 4.47
C LYS A 47 -20.15 1.82 3.91
N ASN A 48 -19.97 0.88 2.98
CA ASN A 48 -18.69 0.60 2.31
C ASN A 48 -18.80 0.74 0.78
N ARG A 49 -19.76 1.52 0.26
CA ARG A 49 -19.81 1.82 -1.18
C ARG A 49 -18.61 2.68 -1.54
N ARG A 50 -17.56 2.01 -2.03
CA ARG A 50 -16.69 2.38 -3.16
C ARG A 50 -17.05 3.75 -3.72
N ARG A 51 -16.56 4.83 -3.10
CA ARG A 51 -16.72 6.18 -3.65
C ARG A 51 -15.66 6.32 -4.73
N GLY A 52 -15.88 5.61 -5.86
CA GLY A 52 -15.19 5.86 -7.14
C GLY A 52 -15.14 7.35 -7.36
N ARG A 53 -14.16 7.83 -8.15
CA ARG A 53 -14.13 9.21 -8.65
C ARG A 53 -15.55 9.73 -8.82
N PRO A 54 -15.90 10.92 -8.29
CA PRO A 54 -17.28 11.36 -8.27
C PRO A 54 -17.84 11.26 -9.70
N ALA A 55 -19.10 10.84 -9.84
CA ALA A 55 -19.62 10.26 -11.09
C ALA A 55 -19.37 11.07 -12.37
N TRP A 56 -19.18 12.39 -12.23
CA TRP A 56 -18.85 13.33 -13.31
C TRP A 56 -17.40 13.23 -13.83
N THR A 57 -16.49 12.57 -13.11
CA THR A 57 -15.09 12.38 -13.50
C THR A 57 -14.81 10.96 -14.01
N ARG A 58 -15.84 10.12 -14.17
CA ARG A 58 -15.70 8.74 -14.65
C ARG A 58 -15.79 8.67 -16.16
N SER A 59 -14.80 8.04 -16.79
CA SER A 59 -14.87 7.63 -18.19
C SER A 59 -15.74 6.37 -18.31
N PRO A 60 -16.37 6.08 -19.47
CA PRO A 60 -17.13 4.84 -19.68
C PRO A 60 -16.34 3.54 -19.39
N ASP A 61 -15.00 3.62 -19.44
CA ASP A 61 -14.08 2.51 -19.14
C ASP A 61 -13.61 2.43 -17.66
N ASP A 62 -14.18 3.22 -16.75
CA ASP A 62 -13.84 3.16 -15.32
C ASP A 62 -14.60 2.02 -14.63
N SER A 63 -13.96 0.84 -14.58
CA SER A 63 -14.43 -0.27 -13.77
C SER A 63 -13.99 -0.13 -12.30
N PRO A 64 -14.78 -0.63 -11.32
CA PRO A 64 -14.38 -0.61 -9.90
C PRO A 64 -13.06 -1.34 -9.60
N LEU A 65 -12.65 -2.27 -10.47
CA LEU A 65 -11.36 -2.96 -10.38
C LEU A 65 -10.20 -2.04 -10.82
N ARG A 66 -10.45 -1.19 -11.83
CA ARG A 66 -9.49 -0.20 -12.32
C ARG A 66 -9.21 0.86 -11.27
N ASP A 67 -10.24 1.35 -10.59
CA ASP A 67 -10.11 2.30 -9.48
C ASP A 67 -9.29 1.71 -8.32
N GLY A 68 -9.60 0.48 -7.88
CA GLY A 68 -8.86 -0.17 -6.80
C GLY A 68 -7.40 -0.44 -7.14
N ASN A 69 -7.10 -0.83 -8.39
CA ASN A 69 -5.71 -1.02 -8.83
C ASN A 69 -4.97 0.32 -8.93
N ARG A 70 -5.63 1.38 -9.39
CA ARG A 70 -5.07 2.72 -9.41
C ARG A 70 -4.68 3.18 -8.01
N ASP A 71 -5.56 3.02 -7.02
CA ASP A 71 -5.26 3.44 -5.65
C ASP A 71 -4.10 2.65 -5.05
N ARG A 72 -3.99 1.34 -5.33
CA ARG A 72 -2.82 0.54 -4.94
C ARG A 72 -1.53 1.02 -5.57
N VAL A 73 -1.56 1.41 -6.85
CA VAL A 73 -0.38 1.98 -7.52
C VAL A 73 -0.01 3.32 -6.89
N VAL A 74 -0.98 4.18 -6.58
CA VAL A 74 -0.73 5.46 -5.90
C VAL A 74 -0.18 5.23 -4.48
N GLY A 75 -0.67 4.22 -3.77
CA GLY A 75 -0.17 3.78 -2.48
C GLY A 75 1.27 3.31 -2.54
N LEU A 76 1.59 2.43 -3.50
CA LEU A 76 2.93 1.94 -3.76
C LEU A 76 3.89 3.09 -4.06
N LEU A 77 3.49 4.04 -4.90
CA LEU A 77 4.30 5.23 -5.20
C LEU A 77 4.51 6.07 -3.95
N THR A 78 3.46 6.30 -3.14
CA THR A 78 3.57 7.08 -1.90
C THR A 78 4.51 6.42 -0.90
N GLU A 79 4.42 5.09 -0.72
CA GLU A 79 5.34 4.33 0.12
C GLU A 79 6.78 4.41 -0.40
N ARG A 80 6.97 4.23 -1.72
CA ARG A 80 8.28 4.30 -2.36
C ARG A 80 8.90 5.69 -2.21
N SER A 81 8.14 6.76 -2.42
CA SER A 81 8.60 8.14 -2.24
C SER A 81 9.04 8.43 -0.81
N ALA A 82 8.29 7.95 0.18
CA ALA A 82 8.67 8.09 1.59
C ALA A 82 9.98 7.36 1.91
N ARG A 83 10.17 6.15 1.36
CA ARG A 83 11.44 5.40 1.49
C ARG A 83 12.61 6.09 0.78
N THR A 84 12.39 6.64 -0.42
CA THR A 84 13.40 7.42 -1.13
C THR A 84 13.82 8.64 -0.31
N LEU A 85 12.86 9.34 0.28
CA LEU A 85 13.16 10.46 1.19
C LEU A 85 13.96 10.01 2.41
N LEU A 86 13.66 8.84 2.99
CA LEU A 86 14.46 8.29 4.09
C LEU A 86 15.93 8.08 3.69
N PHE A 87 16.21 7.54 2.50
CA PHE A 87 17.60 7.37 2.06
C PHE A 87 18.35 8.70 1.96
N TYR A 88 17.72 9.76 1.45
CA TYR A 88 18.33 11.09 1.45
C TYR A 88 18.54 11.65 2.86
N LEU A 89 17.63 11.38 3.79
CA LEU A 89 17.72 11.85 5.17
C LEU A 89 18.78 11.09 5.99
N GLN A 90 19.08 9.85 5.63
CA GLN A 90 20.12 9.07 6.29
C GLN A 90 21.49 9.75 6.20
N GLU A 91 21.77 10.44 5.10
CA GLU A 91 23.02 11.16 4.88
C GLU A 91 22.97 12.62 5.36
N THR A 92 21.79 13.26 5.27
CA THR A 92 21.65 14.72 5.52
C THR A 92 21.21 15.08 6.93
N ASN A 93 20.31 14.31 7.54
CA ASN A 93 19.78 14.59 8.87
C ASN A 93 19.24 13.32 9.56
N LEU A 94 20.08 12.71 10.39
CA LEU A 94 19.75 11.49 11.12
C LEU A 94 18.55 11.66 12.07
N ASN A 95 18.40 12.80 12.76
CA ASN A 95 17.27 13.02 13.67
C ASN A 95 15.92 12.93 12.93
N VAL A 96 15.83 13.57 11.76
CA VAL A 96 14.64 13.55 10.91
C VAL A 96 14.42 12.16 10.31
N TYR A 97 15.50 11.48 9.90
CA TYR A 97 15.45 10.10 9.42
C TYR A 97 14.81 9.16 10.45
N TYR A 98 15.29 9.19 11.69
CA TYR A 98 14.76 8.34 12.76
C TYR A 98 13.30 8.67 13.07
N TRP A 99 12.96 9.96 13.11
CA TRP A 99 11.58 10.39 13.31
C TRP A 99 10.64 9.89 12.20
N LEU A 100 11.02 10.08 10.93
CA LEU A 100 10.20 9.66 9.79
C LEU A 100 10.10 8.13 9.71
N SER A 101 11.18 7.41 10.02
CA SER A 101 11.19 5.95 10.07
C SER A 101 10.22 5.43 11.14
N ALA A 102 10.25 6.01 12.35
CA ALA A 102 9.30 5.70 13.41
C ALA A 102 7.86 6.06 13.01
N PHE A 103 7.65 7.19 12.33
CA PHE A 103 6.35 7.59 11.81
C PHE A 103 5.79 6.57 10.80
N MET A 104 6.61 6.12 9.84
CA MET A 104 6.19 5.12 8.85
C MET A 104 5.86 3.76 9.47
N GLN A 105 6.50 3.39 10.58
CA GLN A 105 6.15 2.18 11.35
C GLN A 105 4.83 2.35 12.11
N ALA A 106 4.56 3.54 12.65
CA ALA A 106 3.34 3.83 13.40
C ALA A 106 2.11 3.98 12.48
N TYR A 107 2.30 4.50 11.28
CA TYR A 107 1.26 4.75 10.27
C TYR A 107 1.61 4.05 8.95
N PRO A 108 1.58 2.72 8.88
CA PRO A 108 1.86 2.01 7.64
C PRO A 108 0.73 2.24 6.62
N ILE A 109 1.10 2.31 5.34
CA ILE A 109 0.12 2.32 4.24
C ILE A 109 -0.38 0.87 4.06
N PRO A 110 -1.66 0.57 4.32
CA PRO A 110 -2.18 -0.79 4.21
C PRO A 110 -2.27 -1.22 2.75
N ARG A 111 -2.04 -2.51 2.48
CA ARG A 111 -2.20 -3.09 1.13
C ARG A 111 -3.67 -3.23 0.72
N ASP A 112 -4.52 -3.49 1.69
CA ASP A 112 -5.96 -3.68 1.52
C ASP A 112 -6.72 -2.84 2.56
N GLY A 113 -7.85 -2.25 2.18
CA GLY A 113 -8.63 -1.41 3.08
C GLY A 113 -9.49 -0.39 2.35
N ALA A 114 -9.83 0.68 3.06
CA ALA A 114 -10.46 1.84 2.45
C ALA A 114 -9.50 2.53 1.48
N TRP A 115 -10.04 3.13 0.43
CA TRP A 115 -9.23 3.62 -0.69
C TRP A 115 -8.32 4.79 -0.32
N ASP A 116 -8.79 5.68 0.55
CA ASP A 116 -7.99 6.78 1.09
C ASP A 116 -6.78 6.25 1.89
N ASP A 117 -6.92 5.09 2.52
CA ASP A 117 -5.84 4.44 3.26
C ASP A 117 -4.87 3.74 2.31
N VAL A 118 -5.39 2.95 1.36
CA VAL A 118 -4.58 2.18 0.39
C VAL A 118 -3.79 3.08 -0.53
N SER A 119 -4.35 4.22 -0.94
CA SER A 119 -3.64 5.23 -1.77
C SER A 119 -2.54 5.98 -1.01
N GLY A 120 -2.47 5.84 0.31
CA GLY A 120 -1.56 6.64 1.14
C GLY A 120 -2.02 8.08 1.34
N GLU A 121 -3.25 8.43 0.98
CA GLU A 121 -3.78 9.78 1.21
C GLU A 121 -3.98 10.06 2.69
N THR A 122 -4.51 9.10 3.46
CA THR A 122 -4.61 9.22 4.94
C THR A 122 -3.24 9.44 5.57
N PHE A 123 -2.19 8.77 5.07
CA PHE A 123 -0.81 8.93 5.52
C PHE A 123 -0.31 10.38 5.31
N LEU A 124 -0.50 10.92 4.10
CA LEU A 124 -0.11 12.29 3.78
C LEU A 124 -0.92 13.35 4.51
N ARG A 125 -2.25 13.16 4.62
CA ARG A 125 -3.13 14.05 5.38
C ARG A 125 -2.72 14.09 6.86
N THR A 126 -2.32 12.95 7.42
CA THR A 126 -1.81 12.88 8.79
C THR A 126 -0.56 13.76 8.93
N LEU A 127 0.44 13.60 8.06
CA LEU A 127 1.64 14.44 8.08
C LEU A 127 1.34 15.95 7.90
N LEU A 128 0.45 16.30 6.96
CA LEU A 128 0.04 17.69 6.72
C LEU A 128 -0.69 18.31 7.92
N SER A 129 -1.45 17.51 8.66
CA SER A 129 -2.19 17.97 9.84
C SER A 129 -1.32 18.11 11.09
N MET A 130 -0.19 17.41 11.15
CA MET A 130 0.66 17.42 12.34
C MET A 130 1.33 18.77 12.58
N PRO A 131 1.44 19.21 13.84
CA PRO A 131 2.29 20.34 14.21
C PRO A 131 3.77 19.95 14.15
N THR A 132 4.65 20.95 14.19
CA THR A 132 6.09 20.76 14.33
C THR A 132 6.40 19.97 15.60
N GLN A 133 7.31 18.99 15.50
CA GLN A 133 7.68 18.11 16.61
C GLN A 133 9.18 18.18 16.88
N GLY A 134 9.58 17.93 18.12
CA GLY A 134 10.99 17.68 18.42
C GLY A 134 11.36 16.25 18.05
N ALA A 135 12.42 16.07 17.26
CA ALA A 135 13.06 14.78 17.05
C ALA A 135 14.42 14.76 17.74
N LYS A 136 14.71 13.62 18.36
CA LYS A 136 16.01 13.35 18.96
C LYS A 136 16.42 11.93 18.60
N PHE A 137 17.63 11.80 18.08
CA PHE A 137 18.24 10.51 17.83
C PHE A 137 18.77 9.94 19.16
N ASP A 138 18.02 9.00 19.74
CA ASP A 138 18.44 8.26 20.94
C ASP A 138 19.07 6.92 20.52
N VAL A 139 20.38 6.78 20.73
CA VAL A 139 21.15 5.54 20.46
C VAL A 139 21.20 4.63 21.70
N GLY A 140 20.40 4.91 22.73
CA GLY A 140 20.47 4.19 24.01
C GLY A 140 21.78 4.46 24.76
N ARG A 141 22.41 5.62 24.52
CA ARG A 141 23.57 6.06 25.29
C ARG A 141 23.12 6.51 26.67
N GLU A 142 24.00 6.36 27.65
CA GLU A 142 23.78 6.92 28.97
C GLU A 142 23.65 8.44 28.88
N ALA A 143 22.76 9.02 29.69
CA ALA A 143 22.43 10.45 29.64
C ALA A 143 23.67 11.37 29.77
N MET A 144 24.74 10.88 30.40
CA MET A 144 26.01 11.61 30.56
C MET A 144 26.79 11.77 29.24
N TYR A 145 26.58 10.88 28.26
CA TYR A 145 27.27 10.89 26.97
C TYR A 145 26.35 11.27 25.80
N ASP A 146 25.14 11.76 26.10
CA ASP A 146 24.15 12.16 25.11
C ASP A 146 24.34 13.64 24.72
N CYS A 147 25.34 13.88 23.86
CA CYS A 147 25.63 15.20 23.31
C CYS A 147 24.76 15.55 22.07
N VAL A 148 23.74 14.74 21.76
CA VAL A 148 22.93 14.95 20.55
C VAL A 148 21.86 16.00 20.81
N THR A 149 22.04 17.17 20.21
CA THR A 149 21.02 18.23 20.22
C THR A 149 19.81 17.78 19.41
N GLY A 150 18.64 17.77 20.04
CA GLY A 150 17.37 17.53 19.34
C GLY A 150 17.12 18.60 18.28
N CYS A 151 16.44 18.25 17.20
CA CYS A 151 16.06 19.19 16.15
C CYS A 151 14.53 19.27 16.01
N GLY A 152 14.03 20.44 15.62
CA GLY A 152 12.64 20.58 15.18
C GLY A 152 12.44 19.88 13.84
N VAL A 153 11.41 19.07 13.73
CA VAL A 153 10.92 18.46 12.49
C VAL A 153 9.62 19.13 12.12
N ASP A 154 9.51 19.57 10.87
CA ASP A 154 8.26 20.03 10.28
C ASP A 154 7.66 18.92 9.39
N PRO A 155 6.64 18.18 9.89
CA PRO A 155 6.00 17.11 9.13
C PRO A 155 5.33 17.59 7.84
N ARG A 156 4.90 18.86 7.79
CA ARG A 156 4.24 19.43 6.61
C ARG A 156 5.22 19.58 5.46
N ASN A 157 6.41 20.10 5.76
CA ASN A 157 7.49 20.18 4.78
C ASN A 157 7.91 18.78 4.29
N LEU A 158 7.97 17.78 5.18
CA LEU A 158 8.23 16.40 4.78
C LEU A 158 7.14 15.85 3.85
N ALA A 159 5.87 16.12 4.13
CA ALA A 159 4.76 15.72 3.26
C ALA A 159 4.88 16.35 1.86
N SER A 160 5.20 17.64 1.77
CA SER A 160 5.44 18.33 0.49
C SER A 160 6.54 17.64 -0.31
N ARG A 161 7.69 17.36 0.32
CA ARG A 161 8.80 16.65 -0.33
C ARG A 161 8.42 15.24 -0.80
N ILE A 162 7.63 14.51 -0.01
CA ILE A 162 7.12 13.18 -0.42
C ILE A 162 6.21 13.34 -1.64
N MET A 163 5.33 14.34 -1.67
CA MET A 163 4.46 14.59 -2.82
C MET A 163 5.24 14.95 -4.09
N ASP A 164 6.32 15.72 -3.97
CA ASP A 164 7.19 16.07 -5.08
C ASP A 164 7.90 14.83 -5.66
N ILE A 165 8.55 14.04 -4.79
CA ILE A 165 9.20 12.78 -5.20
C ILE A 165 8.18 11.82 -5.81
N ARG A 166 6.95 11.79 -5.28
CA ARG A 166 5.86 10.96 -5.82
C ARG A 166 5.49 11.34 -7.24
N SER A 167 5.49 12.63 -7.56
CA SER A 167 5.20 13.10 -8.93
C SER A 167 6.29 12.68 -9.92
N GLN A 168 7.57 12.73 -9.51
CA GLN A 168 8.71 12.32 -10.32
C GLN A 168 8.71 10.81 -10.57
N LEU A 169 8.57 10.01 -9.50
CA LEU A 169 8.48 8.55 -9.62
C LEU A 169 7.28 8.12 -10.47
N ALA A 170 6.15 8.82 -10.39
CA ALA A 170 4.99 8.51 -11.22
C ALA A 170 5.30 8.70 -12.72
N ALA A 171 6.06 9.72 -13.09
CA ALA A 171 6.44 9.97 -14.49
C ALA A 171 7.38 8.87 -15.02
N GLU A 172 8.37 8.46 -14.22
CA GLU A 172 9.29 7.36 -14.55
C GLU A 172 8.53 6.04 -14.69
N PHE A 173 7.64 5.74 -13.74
CA PHE A 173 6.87 4.50 -13.74
C PHE A 173 5.95 4.37 -14.97
N VAL A 174 5.38 5.48 -15.45
CA VAL A 174 4.61 5.50 -16.70
C VAL A 174 5.50 5.20 -17.91
N GLN A 175 6.74 5.68 -17.91
CA GLN A 175 7.67 5.39 -19.00
C GLN A 175 8.08 3.92 -19.02
N ASP A 176 8.34 3.31 -17.85
CA ASP A 176 8.67 1.89 -17.75
C ASP A 176 7.50 1.01 -18.21
N LEU A 177 6.27 1.34 -17.80
CA LEU A 177 5.08 0.58 -18.17
C LEU A 177 4.77 0.59 -19.68
N ARG A 178 5.36 1.51 -20.46
CA ARG A 178 5.21 1.50 -21.93
C ARG A 178 5.95 0.33 -22.58
N ASN A 179 7.01 -0.17 -21.94
CA ASN A 179 7.86 -1.22 -22.50
C ASN A 179 7.30 -2.63 -22.26
N VAL A 180 6.26 -2.78 -21.43
CA VAL A 180 5.67 -4.08 -21.05
C VAL A 180 5.23 -4.91 -22.26
N ALA A 181 4.73 -4.28 -23.32
CA ALA A 181 4.35 -5.01 -24.54
C ALA A 181 5.56 -5.65 -25.25
N GLU A 182 6.68 -4.94 -25.28
CA GLU A 182 7.93 -5.42 -25.87
C GLU A 182 8.58 -6.51 -25.00
N GLU A 183 8.56 -6.33 -23.67
CA GLU A 183 9.02 -7.35 -22.72
C GLU A 183 8.21 -8.64 -22.86
N ASN A 184 6.88 -8.55 -22.95
CA ASN A 184 6.01 -9.71 -23.18
C ASN A 184 6.33 -10.42 -24.51
N ALA A 185 6.63 -9.66 -25.57
CA ALA A 185 7.02 -10.24 -26.87
C ALA A 185 8.37 -10.97 -26.79
N THR A 186 9.32 -10.43 -26.03
CA THR A 186 10.61 -11.07 -25.79
C THR A 186 10.45 -12.36 -24.98
N LEU A 187 9.68 -12.34 -23.89
CA LEU A 187 9.36 -13.53 -23.10
C LEU A 187 8.70 -14.64 -23.93
N MET A 188 7.76 -14.28 -24.82
CA MET A 188 7.13 -15.25 -25.73
C MET A 188 8.14 -15.85 -26.70
N ARG A 189 9.06 -15.05 -27.26
CA ARG A 189 10.11 -15.54 -28.16
C ARG A 189 11.05 -16.50 -27.45
N GLU A 190 11.50 -16.16 -26.24
CA GLU A 190 12.37 -17.01 -25.42
C GLU A 190 11.69 -18.33 -25.06
N SER A 191 10.41 -18.29 -24.66
CA SER A 191 9.64 -19.50 -24.35
C SER A 191 9.51 -20.44 -25.55
N VAL A 192 9.29 -19.89 -26.75
CA VAL A 192 9.24 -20.66 -27.99
C VAL A 192 10.61 -21.24 -28.33
N GLN A 193 11.68 -20.45 -28.24
CA GLN A 193 13.05 -20.93 -28.48
C GLN A 193 13.45 -22.05 -27.51
N PHE A 194 13.12 -21.91 -26.23
CA PHE A 194 13.34 -22.94 -25.22
C PHE A 194 12.61 -24.25 -25.56
N SER A 195 11.37 -24.14 -26.04
CA SER A 195 10.56 -25.30 -26.43
C SER A 195 11.10 -26.04 -27.65
N PHE A 196 11.81 -25.35 -28.55
CA PHE A 196 12.44 -25.92 -29.75
C PHE A 196 13.91 -26.32 -29.56
N SER A 197 14.52 -26.03 -28.40
CA SER A 197 15.89 -26.46 -28.11
C SER A 197 15.95 -27.97 -27.92
N LEU A 198 16.59 -28.66 -28.86
CA LEU A 198 16.73 -30.12 -28.94
C LEU A 198 17.51 -30.75 -27.77
N ASP A 199 18.23 -29.95 -26.98
CA ASP A 199 18.94 -30.43 -25.78
C ASP A 199 17.98 -30.99 -24.71
N ASN A 200 16.69 -30.66 -24.75
CA ASN A 200 15.67 -31.23 -23.84
C ASN A 200 15.10 -32.58 -24.33
N VAL A 201 15.46 -33.07 -25.52
CA VAL A 201 14.84 -34.26 -26.15
C VAL A 201 15.76 -35.50 -26.10
N VAL A 202 17.04 -35.35 -25.77
CA VAL A 202 18.04 -36.44 -25.90
C VAL A 202 17.97 -37.49 -24.77
N ASP A 203 17.30 -37.21 -23.64
CA ASP A 203 17.26 -38.11 -22.47
C ASP A 203 16.02 -39.02 -22.38
N HIS A 204 15.28 -39.25 -23.47
CA HIS A 204 14.25 -40.31 -23.46
C HIS A 204 14.82 -41.63 -24.03
N PRO A 205 15.21 -42.62 -23.20
CA PRO A 205 15.72 -43.90 -23.66
C PRO A 205 14.57 -44.74 -24.24
N LEU A 206 14.16 -44.45 -25.47
CA LEU A 206 13.32 -45.34 -26.26
C LEU A 206 14.22 -46.27 -27.07
N SER A 207 14.26 -47.55 -26.67
CA SER A 207 14.61 -48.76 -27.47
C SER A 207 15.69 -49.71 -26.91
N LYS A 208 15.60 -50.14 -25.65
CA LYS A 208 16.36 -51.33 -25.19
C LYS A 208 15.57 -52.55 -24.72
N ASP A 209 14.25 -52.56 -24.88
CA ASP A 209 13.44 -53.74 -24.59
C ASP A 209 12.86 -54.34 -25.88
N ALA A 210 13.62 -55.25 -26.50
CA ALA A 210 13.07 -56.24 -27.43
C ALA A 210 13.37 -57.64 -26.87
N PRO A 211 12.43 -58.26 -26.13
CA PRO A 211 12.48 -59.69 -25.85
C PRO A 211 11.60 -60.41 -26.88
N GLY A 212 12.21 -60.96 -27.93
CA GLY A 212 11.49 -61.70 -28.98
C GLY A 212 12.26 -62.95 -29.38
N GLY A 213 11.83 -64.09 -28.85
CA GLY A 213 12.52 -65.38 -28.94
C GLY A 213 12.71 -65.93 -30.35
N ARG A 214 13.78 -66.71 -30.53
CA ARG A 214 13.97 -67.57 -31.70
C ARG A 214 13.18 -68.88 -31.52
N PRO A 215 12.36 -69.29 -32.49
CA PRO A 215 11.82 -70.65 -32.49
C PRO A 215 12.90 -71.64 -32.98
N LYS A 216 12.92 -72.82 -32.35
CA LYS A 216 13.56 -74.04 -32.88
C LYS A 216 12.53 -74.85 -33.65
#